data_AF-A0A1H2AYS5-F1
#
_entry.id   AF-A0A1H2AYS5-F1
#
_cell.length_a   1.000
_cell.length_b   1.000
_cell.length_c   1.000
_cell.angle_alpha   90.00
_cell.angle_beta   90.00
_cell.angle_gamma   90.00
#
_symmetry.space_group_name_H-M   'P 1'
#
loop_
_entity.id
_entity.type
_entity.pdbx_description
1 polymer ?
#
loop_
_entity_poly.entity_id
_entity_poly.type
_entity_poly.pdbx_seq_one_letter_code
_entity_poly.pdbx_strand_id
1 'polypeptide(L)'
;MKGITASFPLGCLTAVSGVSGSGKSTLVFDLLASAVPGQGSFRNIEGCAQISGMERVDSLITVDQSPLSRMQRSSVSTYMDLFALLRKAYAALPEAKSRKLVEKHFSFNTPGGRCDRCEGLGQVTVDMHFLSHLQVVCPECRGKRFKPEVLEVRYKERAISDFLELSLEESQPLLQENKKMSALLQLLADIGLGYLQWGQSVTTLSGGEGQRLKLAKELSAPAKGHTLYLLDEPSSGLHPIDVEKLHLLLSRLVDAAIRSLWLSIIQS
;
A
#
# COMPACT_ATOMS: atom_id res chain seq x y z
N MET A 1 -15.10 25.30 -16.52
CA MET A 1 -14.41 25.29 -17.83
C MET A 1 -15.43 25.44 -18.93
N LYS A 2 -15.16 26.18 -20.01
CA LYS A 2 -16.05 26.25 -21.19
C LYS A 2 -15.24 26.08 -22.47
N GLY A 3 -15.57 25.07 -23.28
CA GLY A 3 -15.01 24.88 -24.63
C GLY A 3 -13.55 24.42 -24.72
N ILE A 4 -13.00 23.77 -23.69
CA ILE A 4 -11.61 23.31 -23.69
C ILE A 4 -11.50 21.95 -24.39
N THR A 5 -10.50 21.80 -25.26
CA THR A 5 -10.07 20.51 -25.81
C THR A 5 -8.66 20.22 -25.29
N ALA A 6 -8.46 19.04 -24.71
CA ALA A 6 -7.16 18.60 -24.19
C ALA A 6 -6.80 17.23 -24.77
N SER A 7 -5.51 16.97 -24.95
CA SER A 7 -4.98 15.68 -25.42
C SER A 7 -3.87 15.23 -24.49
N PHE A 8 -3.93 13.97 -24.09
CA PHE A 8 -3.02 13.38 -23.12
C PHE A 8 -2.24 12.24 -23.77
N PRO A 9 -0.93 12.38 -23.99
CA PRO A 9 -0.13 11.30 -24.54
C PRO A 9 -0.04 10.12 -23.55
N LEU A 10 -0.12 8.90 -24.09
CA LEU A 10 0.06 7.67 -23.33
C LEU A 10 1.54 7.28 -23.31
N GLY A 11 2.04 6.76 -22.18
CA GLY A 11 3.43 6.29 -22.07
C GLY A 11 4.41 7.34 -21.63
N CYS A 12 3.93 8.38 -20.96
CA CYS A 12 4.77 9.38 -20.34
C CYS A 12 4.13 9.96 -19.09
N LEU A 13 4.98 10.44 -18.20
CA LEU A 13 4.58 11.26 -17.06
C LEU A 13 4.04 12.60 -17.59
N THR A 14 2.72 12.81 -17.51
CA THR A 14 2.08 14.10 -17.79
C THR A 14 1.80 14.83 -16.46
N ALA A 15 1.89 16.15 -16.48
CA ALA A 15 1.56 16.99 -15.34
C ALA A 15 0.52 18.03 -15.76
N VAL A 16 -0.49 18.25 -14.92
CA VAL A 16 -1.51 19.28 -15.12
C VAL A 16 -1.31 20.34 -14.06
N SER A 17 -0.73 21.47 -14.47
CA SER A 17 -0.48 22.60 -13.58
C SER A 17 -1.54 23.69 -13.75
N GLY A 18 -1.62 24.57 -12.75
CA GLY A 18 -2.45 25.77 -12.79
C GLY A 18 -2.94 26.20 -11.41
N VAL A 19 -3.39 27.44 -11.28
CA VAL A 19 -3.86 28.02 -10.01
C VAL A 19 -5.03 27.26 -9.38
N SER A 20 -5.17 27.32 -8.06
CA SER A 20 -6.32 26.71 -7.36
C SER A 20 -7.66 27.19 -7.95
N GLY A 21 -8.63 26.29 -8.07
CA GLY A 21 -9.93 26.58 -8.69
C GLY A 21 -9.95 26.63 -10.23
N SER A 22 -8.81 26.44 -10.91
CA SER A 22 -8.79 26.36 -12.39
C SER A 22 -9.50 25.12 -12.96
N GLY A 23 -9.88 24.18 -12.10
CA GLY A 23 -10.66 22.98 -12.44
C GLY A 23 -9.83 21.75 -12.83
N LYS A 24 -8.54 21.73 -12.51
CA LYS A 24 -7.64 20.57 -12.75
C LYS A 24 -8.23 19.26 -12.25
N SER A 25 -8.72 19.25 -11.00
CA SER A 25 -9.31 18.05 -10.40
C SER A 25 -10.55 17.59 -11.16
N THR A 26 -11.39 18.51 -11.61
CA THR A 26 -12.54 18.17 -12.44
C THR A 26 -12.13 17.59 -13.79
N LEU A 27 -11.11 18.15 -14.45
CA LEU A 27 -10.61 17.63 -15.72
C LEU A 27 -10.01 16.23 -15.57
N VAL A 28 -9.23 16.01 -14.51
CA VAL A 28 -8.43 14.80 -14.31
C VAL A 28 -9.23 13.69 -13.64
N PHE A 29 -9.86 13.97 -12.50
CA PHE A 29 -10.52 12.96 -11.69
C PHE A 29 -12.00 12.83 -12.05
N ASP A 30 -12.75 13.92 -12.14
CA ASP A 30 -14.20 13.80 -12.38
C ASP A 30 -14.50 13.33 -13.82
N LEU A 31 -13.81 13.88 -14.82
CA LEU A 31 -14.03 13.55 -16.23
C LEU A 31 -13.33 12.25 -16.67
N LEU A 32 -12.01 12.12 -16.47
CA LEU A 32 -11.30 10.94 -16.99
C LEU A 32 -11.53 9.67 -16.17
N ALA A 33 -11.74 9.75 -14.85
CA ALA A 33 -12.04 8.54 -14.08
C ALA A 33 -13.40 7.94 -14.48
N SER A 34 -14.36 8.78 -14.90
CA SER A 34 -15.66 8.37 -15.40
C SER A 34 -15.62 7.75 -16.81
N ALA A 35 -14.47 7.77 -17.49
CA ALA A 35 -14.33 7.41 -18.90
C ALA A 35 -13.76 6.00 -19.15
N VAL A 36 -13.59 5.16 -18.13
CA VAL A 36 -12.92 3.85 -18.26
C VAL A 36 -13.94 2.74 -18.52
N PRO A 37 -13.70 1.82 -19.49
CA PRO A 37 -14.61 0.72 -19.79
C PRO A 37 -14.89 -0.16 -18.56
N GLY A 38 -16.17 -0.44 -18.27
CA GLY A 38 -16.59 -1.38 -17.22
C GLY A 38 -17.14 -0.76 -15.93
N GLN A 39 -17.04 0.57 -15.74
CA GLN A 39 -17.69 1.27 -14.62
C GLN A 39 -18.91 2.14 -15.00
N GLY A 40 -19.26 2.22 -16.28
CA GLY A 40 -20.46 2.91 -16.74
C GLY A 40 -20.45 3.07 -18.26
N SER A 41 -21.61 3.30 -18.87
CA SER A 41 -21.67 3.67 -20.27
C SER A 41 -20.98 5.03 -20.45
N PHE A 42 -20.04 5.13 -21.39
CA PHE A 42 -19.35 6.34 -21.88
C PHE A 42 -20.25 7.55 -22.21
N ARG A 43 -21.57 7.45 -22.04
CA ARG A 43 -22.55 8.22 -22.78
C ARG A 43 -23.12 9.45 -22.09
N ASN A 44 -22.78 9.79 -20.84
CA ASN A 44 -23.24 11.04 -20.23
C ASN A 44 -22.33 11.47 -19.08
N ILE A 45 -21.15 12.02 -19.39
CA ILE A 45 -20.37 12.76 -18.39
C ILE A 45 -20.80 14.22 -18.49
N GLU A 46 -21.44 14.72 -17.43
CA GLU A 46 -21.93 16.11 -17.38
C GLU A 46 -20.78 17.09 -17.62
N GLY A 47 -20.90 17.95 -18.63
CA GLY A 47 -19.87 18.93 -18.97
C GLY A 47 -18.76 18.45 -19.92
N CYS A 48 -18.81 17.23 -20.45
CA CYS A 48 -17.89 16.74 -21.48
C CYS A 48 -18.60 16.37 -22.77
N ALA A 49 -18.15 16.94 -23.90
CA ALA A 49 -18.74 16.64 -25.21
C ALA A 49 -18.34 15.25 -25.74
N GLN A 50 -17.06 14.88 -25.60
CA GLN A 50 -16.54 13.60 -26.09
C GLN A 50 -15.19 13.29 -25.42
N ILE A 51 -14.96 11.99 -25.16
CA ILE A 51 -13.64 11.44 -24.81
C ILE A 51 -13.33 10.32 -25.81
N SER A 52 -12.12 10.31 -26.36
CA SER A 52 -11.62 9.33 -27.33
C SER A 52 -10.25 8.78 -26.90
N GLY A 53 -9.86 7.61 -27.39
CA GLY A 53 -8.56 6.98 -27.08
C GLY A 53 -8.56 6.07 -25.85
N MET A 54 -9.68 5.99 -25.11
CA MET A 54 -9.82 5.15 -23.91
C MET A 54 -9.85 3.64 -24.23
N GLU A 55 -10.08 3.25 -25.48
CA GLU A 55 -9.96 1.86 -25.94
C GLU A 55 -8.54 1.30 -25.82
N ARG A 56 -7.54 2.15 -25.55
CA ARG A 56 -6.13 1.78 -25.35
C ARG A 56 -5.74 1.63 -23.87
N VAL A 57 -6.70 1.84 -22.96
CA VAL A 57 -6.50 1.80 -21.51
C VAL A 57 -7.31 0.64 -20.94
N ASP A 58 -6.61 -0.36 -20.40
CA ASP A 58 -7.21 -1.58 -19.84
C ASP A 58 -7.66 -1.37 -18.39
N SER A 59 -7.02 -0.46 -17.67
CA SER A 59 -7.30 -0.19 -16.25
C SER A 59 -6.97 1.24 -15.86
N LEU A 60 -7.68 1.76 -14.87
CA LEU A 60 -7.42 3.06 -14.27
C LEU A 60 -7.27 2.93 -12.77
N ILE A 61 -6.24 3.57 -12.23
CA ILE A 61 -5.91 3.55 -10.81
C ILE A 61 -5.74 4.97 -10.34
N THR A 62 -6.59 5.39 -9.41
CA THR A 62 -6.47 6.67 -8.73
C THR A 62 -5.69 6.50 -7.44
N VAL A 63 -4.66 7.34 -7.26
CA VAL A 63 -3.80 7.40 -6.08
C VAL A 63 -3.90 8.80 -5.50
N ASP A 64 -4.82 8.95 -4.56
CA ASP A 64 -5.08 10.14 -3.77
C ASP A 64 -4.47 9.98 -2.36
N GLN A 65 -4.70 10.99 -1.51
CA GLN A 65 -4.33 10.95 -0.09
C GLN A 65 -5.40 10.28 0.78
N SER A 66 -6.34 9.54 0.18
CA SER A 66 -7.36 8.83 0.96
C SER A 66 -6.72 7.73 1.82
N PRO A 67 -7.28 7.42 3.00
CA PRO A 67 -6.72 6.38 3.87
C PRO A 67 -6.65 5.02 3.15
N LEU A 68 -5.49 4.36 3.20
CA LEU A 68 -5.27 3.06 2.53
C LEU A 68 -6.25 1.96 2.93
N SER A 69 -6.64 1.96 4.21
CA SER A 69 -7.61 1.02 4.77
C SER A 69 -8.17 1.64 6.03
N ARG A 70 -9.46 1.40 6.28
CA ARG A 70 -10.08 1.70 7.57
C ARG A 70 -9.97 0.54 8.55
N MET A 71 -9.45 -0.62 8.12
CA MET A 71 -9.33 -1.80 8.96
C MET A 71 -8.12 -1.71 9.88
N GLN A 72 -8.34 -1.78 11.20
CA GLN A 72 -7.26 -1.71 12.20
C GLN A 72 -6.22 -2.83 12.10
N ARG A 73 -6.57 -3.95 11.46
CA ARG A 73 -5.66 -5.10 11.27
C ARG A 73 -4.77 -5.00 10.04
N SER A 74 -4.93 -3.97 9.20
CA SER A 74 -4.06 -3.73 8.05
C SER A 74 -2.73 -3.13 8.52
N SER A 75 -1.65 -3.87 8.36
CA SER A 75 -0.28 -3.39 8.53
C SER A 75 0.46 -3.25 7.20
N VAL A 76 1.59 -2.53 7.21
CA VAL A 76 2.50 -2.36 6.06
C VAL A 76 2.81 -3.72 5.39
N SER A 77 3.20 -4.72 6.19
CA SER A 77 3.55 -6.05 5.66
C SER A 77 2.35 -6.82 5.10
N THR A 78 1.14 -6.63 5.63
CA THR A 78 -0.07 -7.26 5.06
C THR A 78 -0.49 -6.60 3.76
N TYR A 79 -0.36 -5.27 3.67
CA TYR A 79 -0.72 -4.51 2.47
C TYR A 79 0.19 -4.90 1.29
N MET A 80 1.49 -5.06 1.54
CA MET A 80 2.50 -5.44 0.55
C MET A 80 2.62 -6.94 0.28
N ASP A 81 1.73 -7.78 0.83
CA ASP A 81 1.80 -9.25 0.82
C ASP A 81 3.11 -9.86 1.38
N LEU A 82 4.00 -9.05 1.93
CA LEU A 82 5.23 -9.49 2.61
C LEU A 82 4.90 -10.47 3.73
N PHE A 83 3.85 -10.18 4.51
CA PHE A 83 3.44 -11.05 5.61
C PHE A 83 2.95 -12.42 5.12
N ALA A 84 2.32 -12.51 3.95
CA ALA A 84 1.93 -13.80 3.38
C ALA A 84 3.14 -14.66 3.02
N LEU A 85 4.18 -14.05 2.44
CA LEU A 85 5.44 -14.73 2.14
C LEU A 85 6.15 -15.18 3.42
N LEU A 86 6.16 -14.34 4.46
CA LEU A 86 6.74 -14.66 5.76
C LEU A 86 6.03 -15.84 6.42
N ARG A 87 4.69 -15.83 6.46
CA ARG A 87 3.90 -16.95 7.01
C ARG A 87 4.18 -18.26 6.30
N LYS A 88 4.32 -18.22 4.97
CA LYS A 88 4.68 -19.40 4.17
C LYS A 88 6.09 -19.91 4.51
N ALA A 89 7.05 -19.01 4.73
CA ALA A 89 8.39 -19.37 5.15
C ALA A 89 8.40 -20.06 6.53
N TYR A 90 7.70 -19.49 7.51
CA TYR A 90 7.58 -20.09 8.85
C TYR A 90 6.91 -21.48 8.82
N ALA A 91 5.82 -21.63 8.06
CA ALA A 91 5.13 -22.92 7.93
C ALA A 91 5.99 -23.99 7.23
N ALA A 92 7.01 -23.61 6.46
CA ALA A 92 7.92 -24.55 5.80
C ALA A 92 9.01 -25.10 6.73
N LEU A 93 9.24 -24.48 7.90
CA LEU A 93 10.28 -24.87 8.84
C LEU A 93 10.04 -26.28 9.41
N PRO A 94 11.11 -27.06 9.69
CA PRO A 94 10.98 -28.38 10.31
C PRO A 94 10.22 -28.36 11.64
N GLU A 95 10.46 -27.33 12.46
CA GLU A 95 9.79 -27.14 13.74
C GLU A 95 8.28 -26.88 13.60
N ALA A 96 7.88 -26.06 12.61
CA ALA A 96 6.46 -25.84 12.33
C ALA A 96 5.79 -27.15 11.88
N LYS A 97 6.47 -27.93 11.03
CA LYS A 97 5.95 -29.21 10.52
C LYS A 97 5.77 -30.26 11.62
N SER A 98 6.75 -30.42 12.52
CA SER A 98 6.65 -31.38 13.62
C SER A 98 5.48 -31.07 14.57
N ARG A 99 5.18 -29.77 14.74
CA ARG A 99 4.06 -29.25 15.54
C ARG A 99 2.74 -29.17 14.78
N LYS A 100 2.68 -29.61 13.51
CA LYS A 100 1.50 -29.51 12.62
C LYS A 100 0.98 -28.08 12.42
N LEU A 101 1.86 -27.08 12.53
CA LEU A 101 1.53 -25.68 12.31
C LEU A 101 1.60 -25.33 10.81
N VAL A 102 0.43 -25.13 10.20
CA VAL A 102 0.30 -24.64 8.82
C VAL A 102 0.24 -23.11 8.74
N GLU A 103 0.34 -22.56 7.52
CA GLU A 103 0.41 -21.11 7.20
C GLU A 103 -0.64 -20.23 7.91
N LYS A 104 -1.85 -20.77 8.14
CA LYS A 104 -2.94 -20.05 8.83
C LYS A 104 -2.64 -19.74 10.30
N HIS A 105 -1.83 -20.56 10.98
CA HIS A 105 -1.50 -20.35 12.39
C HIS A 105 -0.56 -19.16 12.58
N PHE A 106 0.25 -18.86 11.56
CA PHE A 106 1.16 -17.72 11.55
C PHE A 106 0.47 -16.40 11.16
N SER A 107 -0.86 -16.39 11.02
CA SER A 107 -1.64 -15.19 10.70
C SER A 107 -2.29 -14.61 11.95
N PHE A 108 -1.99 -13.35 12.28
CA PHE A 108 -2.70 -12.63 13.35
C PHE A 108 -4.13 -12.23 12.94
N ASN A 109 -4.48 -12.35 11.66
CA ASN A 109 -5.79 -11.98 11.13
C ASN A 109 -6.84 -13.09 11.24
N THR A 110 -6.43 -14.33 11.48
CA THR A 110 -7.31 -15.50 11.47
C THR A 110 -7.21 -16.29 12.78
N PRO A 111 -8.33 -16.84 13.30
CA PRO A 111 -8.30 -17.75 14.44
C PRO A 111 -7.39 -18.96 14.19
N GLY A 112 -6.84 -19.51 15.27
CA GLY A 112 -5.88 -20.61 15.23
C GLY A 112 -4.68 -20.29 16.09
N GLY A 113 -3.68 -19.62 15.50
CA GLY A 113 -2.42 -19.29 16.19
C GLY A 113 -2.31 -17.85 16.71
N ARG A 114 -3.26 -16.96 16.38
CA ARG A 114 -3.32 -15.61 16.96
C ARG A 114 -3.73 -15.65 18.43
N CYS A 115 -3.36 -14.63 19.20
CA CYS A 115 -3.87 -14.42 20.55
C CYS A 115 -5.39 -14.16 20.52
N ASP A 116 -6.16 -14.94 21.28
CA ASP A 116 -7.62 -14.86 21.28
C ASP A 116 -8.11 -13.63 22.05
N ARG A 117 -7.41 -13.21 23.12
CA ARG A 117 -7.80 -12.04 23.94
C ARG A 117 -7.76 -10.71 23.22
N CYS A 118 -6.79 -10.48 22.35
CA CYS A 118 -6.69 -9.26 21.55
C CYS A 118 -7.06 -9.48 20.08
N GLU A 119 -7.54 -10.68 19.74
CA GLU A 119 -7.83 -11.08 18.36
C GLU A 119 -6.70 -10.79 17.35
N GLY A 120 -5.45 -10.90 17.80
CA GLY A 120 -4.26 -10.62 17.01
C GLY A 120 -3.89 -9.13 16.85
N LEU A 121 -4.58 -8.20 17.52
CA LEU A 121 -4.22 -6.77 17.49
C LEU A 121 -2.96 -6.47 18.33
N GLY A 122 -2.70 -7.27 19.36
CA GLY A 122 -1.63 -7.01 20.34
C GLY A 122 -2.00 -5.96 21.39
N GLN A 123 -3.16 -5.32 21.24
CA GLN A 123 -3.72 -4.33 22.17
C GLN A 123 -5.17 -4.67 22.46
N VAL A 124 -5.68 -4.21 23.60
CA VAL A 124 -7.09 -4.30 23.98
C VAL A 124 -7.60 -2.90 24.30
N THR A 125 -8.83 -2.61 23.88
CA THR A 125 -9.50 -1.36 24.20
C THR A 125 -10.07 -1.45 25.61
N VAL A 126 -9.79 -0.44 26.42
CA VAL A 126 -10.36 -0.26 27.76
C VAL A 126 -11.29 0.94 27.72
N ASP A 127 -12.54 0.70 28.08
CA ASP A 127 -13.55 1.75 28.20
C ASP A 127 -13.38 2.45 29.54
N MET A 128 -13.06 3.74 29.46
CA MET A 128 -13.04 4.66 30.60
C MET A 128 -14.31 5.50 30.50
N HIS A 129 -15.13 5.51 31.54
CA HIS A 129 -16.48 6.09 31.52
C HIS A 129 -16.57 7.59 31.15
N PHE A 130 -15.44 8.27 30.93
CA PHE A 130 -15.36 9.72 30.62
C PHE A 130 -14.22 10.12 29.67
N LEU A 131 -13.44 9.18 29.13
CA LEU A 131 -12.31 9.48 28.23
C LEU A 131 -12.47 8.73 26.91
N SER A 132 -11.74 9.17 25.88
CA SER A 132 -11.60 8.39 24.66
C SER A 132 -11.07 6.98 24.99
N HIS A 133 -11.58 5.99 24.27
CA HIS A 133 -11.15 4.60 24.36
C HIS A 133 -9.62 4.48 24.42
N LEU A 134 -9.09 3.92 25.51
CA LEU A 134 -7.66 3.75 25.68
C LEU A 134 -7.24 2.38 25.13
N GLN A 135 -6.26 2.37 24.23
CA GLN A 135 -5.62 1.13 23.79
C GLN A 135 -4.43 0.82 24.69
N VAL A 136 -4.49 -0.32 25.38
CA VAL A 136 -3.39 -0.82 26.21
C VAL A 136 -2.80 -2.09 25.60
N VAL A 137 -1.51 -2.34 25.87
CA VAL A 137 -0.85 -3.58 25.46
C VAL A 137 -1.62 -4.78 26.02
N CYS A 138 -1.89 -5.77 25.18
CA CYS A 138 -2.62 -6.96 25.58
C CYS A 138 -1.85 -7.70 26.70
N PRO A 139 -2.44 -7.95 27.89
CA PRO A 139 -1.74 -8.57 29.00
C PRO A 139 -1.39 -10.04 28.76
N GLU A 140 -2.13 -10.73 27.88
CA GLU A 140 -1.95 -12.15 27.60
C GLU A 140 -0.76 -12.40 26.66
N CYS A 141 -0.74 -11.74 25.49
CA CYS A 141 0.35 -11.90 24.53
C CYS A 141 1.45 -10.84 24.67
N ARG A 142 1.30 -9.87 25.57
CA ARG A 142 2.25 -8.75 25.78
C ARG A 142 2.61 -8.02 24.48
N GLY A 143 1.63 -7.81 23.61
CA GLY A 143 1.82 -7.19 22.30
C GLY A 143 2.30 -8.11 21.18
N LYS A 144 2.68 -9.37 21.47
CA LYS A 144 3.23 -10.30 20.47
C LYS A 144 2.20 -10.86 19.49
N ARG A 145 0.90 -10.65 19.71
CA ARG A 145 -0.22 -11.00 18.79
C ARG A 145 -0.49 -12.49 18.56
N PHE A 146 0.36 -13.40 19.05
CA PHE A 146 0.28 -14.83 18.82
C PHE A 146 0.24 -15.65 20.11
N LYS A 147 -0.20 -16.91 19.99
CA LYS A 147 -0.13 -17.92 21.04
C LYS A 147 1.29 -18.44 21.23
N PRO A 148 1.65 -18.97 22.42
CA PRO A 148 2.98 -19.47 22.70
C PRO A 148 3.49 -20.50 21.68
N GLU A 149 2.65 -21.44 21.23
CA GLU A 149 3.08 -22.48 20.30
C GLU A 149 3.56 -21.94 18.93
N VAL A 150 3.06 -20.76 18.51
CA VAL A 150 3.51 -20.07 17.30
C VAL A 150 4.81 -19.32 17.54
N LEU A 151 4.96 -18.72 18.73
CA LEU A 151 6.14 -17.95 19.12
C LEU A 151 7.37 -18.83 19.35
N GLU A 152 7.18 -20.12 19.62
CA GLU A 152 8.27 -21.07 19.75
C GLU A 152 8.96 -21.39 18.42
N VAL A 153 8.25 -21.28 17.29
CA VAL A 153 8.84 -21.52 15.97
C VAL A 153 9.77 -20.36 15.59
N ARG A 154 11.06 -20.67 15.34
CA ARG A 154 12.07 -19.65 15.04
C ARG A 154 12.65 -19.74 13.64
N TYR A 155 12.75 -18.59 12.97
CA TYR A 155 13.52 -18.38 11.75
C TYR A 155 14.70 -17.47 12.08
N LYS A 156 15.94 -17.95 11.93
CA LYS A 156 17.16 -17.21 12.30
C LYS A 156 17.06 -16.64 13.73
N GLU A 157 16.72 -17.50 14.69
CA GLU A 157 16.53 -17.18 16.12
C GLU A 157 15.37 -16.22 16.47
N ARG A 158 14.51 -15.87 15.49
CA ARG A 158 13.40 -14.92 15.68
C ARG A 158 12.04 -15.59 15.53
N ALA A 159 11.11 -15.26 16.43
CA ALA A 159 9.71 -15.59 16.27
C ALA A 159 9.07 -14.71 15.19
N ILE A 160 7.94 -15.14 14.63
CA ILE A 160 7.25 -14.34 13.60
C ILE A 160 6.80 -12.97 14.11
N SER A 161 6.49 -12.86 15.40
CA SER A 161 6.16 -11.60 16.06
C SER A 161 7.31 -10.59 16.02
N ASP A 162 8.55 -11.06 16.07
CA ASP A 162 9.71 -10.18 16.15
C ASP A 162 9.91 -9.45 14.82
N PHE A 163 9.55 -10.09 13.69
CA PHE A 163 9.52 -9.40 12.39
C PHE A 163 8.54 -8.23 12.37
N LEU A 164 7.42 -8.30 13.11
CA LEU A 164 6.44 -7.20 13.16
C LEU A 164 7.00 -5.93 13.82
N GLU A 165 8.03 -6.05 14.65
CA GLU A 165 8.69 -4.95 15.36
C GLU A 165 9.90 -4.40 14.59
N LEU A 166 10.45 -5.16 13.64
CA LEU A 166 11.56 -4.72 12.79
C LEU A 166 11.10 -3.68 11.77
N SER A 167 11.98 -2.75 11.44
CA SER A 167 11.86 -1.98 10.20
C SER A 167 12.03 -2.88 8.97
N LEU A 168 11.49 -2.44 7.84
CA LEU A 168 11.66 -3.15 6.57
C LEU A 168 13.15 -3.25 6.20
N GLU A 169 13.92 -2.20 6.44
CA GLU A 169 15.37 -2.13 6.18
C GLU A 169 16.16 -3.12 7.05
N GLU A 170 15.93 -3.14 8.37
CA GLU A 170 16.59 -4.10 9.29
C GLU A 170 16.29 -5.56 8.94
N SER A 171 15.13 -5.83 8.32
CA SER A 171 14.73 -7.19 7.95
C SER A 171 15.38 -7.69 6.64
N GLN A 172 15.92 -6.80 5.80
CA GLN A 172 16.54 -7.16 4.52
C GLN A 172 17.63 -8.22 4.64
N PRO A 173 18.68 -8.07 5.49
CA PRO A 173 19.74 -9.07 5.60
C PRO A 173 19.23 -10.44 6.07
N LEU A 174 18.11 -10.48 6.80
CA LEU A 174 17.53 -11.73 7.29
C LEU A 174 16.80 -12.53 6.19
N LEU A 175 16.33 -11.85 5.15
CA LEU A 175 15.40 -12.39 4.15
C LEU A 175 15.99 -12.44 2.72
N GLN A 176 17.30 -12.23 2.56
CA GLN A 176 17.99 -12.24 1.26
C GLN A 176 17.78 -13.54 0.45
N GLU A 177 17.66 -14.68 1.13
CA GLU A 177 17.43 -15.98 0.49
C GLU A 177 16.08 -16.07 -0.22
N ASN A 178 15.07 -15.31 0.25
CA ASN A 178 13.78 -15.23 -0.40
C ASN A 178 13.77 -14.08 -1.40
N LYS A 179 14.11 -14.39 -2.66
CA LYS A 179 14.19 -13.41 -3.76
C LYS A 179 12.96 -12.50 -3.86
N LYS A 180 11.75 -13.03 -3.64
CA LYS A 180 10.51 -12.25 -3.73
C LYS A 180 10.38 -11.26 -2.56
N MET A 181 10.63 -11.70 -1.32
CA MET A 181 10.62 -10.79 -0.17
C MET A 181 11.74 -9.76 -0.29
N SER A 182 12.95 -10.17 -0.68
CA SER A 182 14.09 -9.27 -0.86
C SER A 182 13.81 -8.19 -1.91
N ALA A 183 13.21 -8.54 -3.06
CA ALA A 183 12.83 -7.56 -4.08
C ALA A 183 11.78 -6.55 -3.58
N LEU A 184 10.78 -7.02 -2.82
CA LEU A 184 9.76 -6.14 -2.22
C LEU A 184 10.36 -5.20 -1.17
N LEU A 185 11.25 -5.70 -0.31
CA LEU A 185 11.92 -4.89 0.71
C LEU A 185 12.86 -3.86 0.08
N GLN A 186 13.56 -4.23 -1.00
CA GLN A 186 14.38 -3.29 -1.76
C GLN A 186 13.53 -2.20 -2.41
N LEU A 187 12.41 -2.57 -3.05
CA LEU A 187 11.47 -1.60 -3.62
C LEU A 187 11.00 -0.59 -2.56
N LEU A 188 10.62 -1.07 -1.36
CA LEU A 188 10.17 -0.20 -0.28
C LEU A 188 11.29 0.71 0.26
N ALA A 189 12.52 0.21 0.32
CA ALA A 189 13.67 1.03 0.70
C ALA A 189 13.99 2.12 -0.34
N ASP A 190 14.01 1.77 -1.63
CA ASP A 190 14.30 2.69 -2.73
C ASP A 190 13.35 3.90 -2.76
N ILE A 191 12.12 3.71 -2.31
CA ILE A 191 11.07 4.75 -2.31
C ILE A 191 10.98 5.48 -0.96
N GLY A 192 11.89 5.16 -0.04
CA GLY A 192 12.02 5.82 1.24
C GLY A 192 11.06 5.31 2.32
N LEU A 193 10.53 4.09 2.20
CA LEU A 193 9.68 3.46 3.21
C LEU A 193 10.42 2.43 4.06
N GLY A 194 11.75 2.30 3.91
CA GLY A 194 12.57 1.32 4.63
C GLY A 194 12.46 1.37 6.16
N TYR A 195 12.25 2.58 6.72
CA TYR A 195 12.12 2.79 8.17
C TYR A 195 10.80 2.31 8.76
N LEU A 196 9.77 2.08 7.94
CA LEU A 196 8.47 1.61 8.42
C LEU A 196 8.62 0.22 9.04
N GLN A 197 7.86 -0.06 10.10
CA GLN A 197 7.84 -1.39 10.69
C GLN A 197 6.87 -2.31 9.94
N TRP A 198 7.18 -3.61 9.89
CA TRP A 198 6.29 -4.61 9.27
C TRP A 198 4.88 -4.60 9.89
N GLY A 199 4.81 -4.46 11.22
CA GLY A 199 3.59 -4.48 12.01
C GLY A 199 2.91 -3.12 12.18
N GLN A 200 3.50 -2.04 11.64
CA GLN A 200 2.95 -0.69 11.71
C GLN A 200 1.60 -0.64 11.01
N SER A 201 0.61 -0.06 11.69
CA SER A 201 -0.75 0.04 11.17
C SER A 201 -0.78 1.04 10.01
N VAL A 202 -1.44 0.67 8.90
CA VAL A 202 -1.59 1.57 7.75
C VAL A 202 -2.41 2.83 8.08
N THR A 203 -3.19 2.80 9.17
CA THR A 203 -3.96 3.96 9.65
C THR A 203 -3.10 5.01 10.34
N THR A 204 -1.86 4.66 10.70
CA THR A 204 -0.90 5.58 11.36
C THR A 204 0.06 6.23 10.38
N LEU A 205 -0.02 5.86 9.09
CA LEU A 205 0.81 6.43 8.05
C LEU A 205 0.33 7.83 7.69
N SER A 206 1.28 8.72 7.42
CA SER A 206 1.05 9.99 6.75
C SER A 206 0.47 9.77 5.35
N GLY A 207 -0.18 10.82 4.79
CA GLY A 207 -0.72 10.77 3.42
C GLY A 207 0.35 10.37 2.39
N GLY A 208 1.56 10.94 2.49
CA GLY A 208 2.67 10.65 1.60
C GLY A 208 3.27 9.25 1.75
N GLU A 209 3.32 8.69 2.97
CA GLU A 209 3.68 7.28 3.19
C GLU A 209 2.63 6.35 2.58
N GLY A 210 1.34 6.64 2.82
CA GLY A 210 0.24 5.86 2.30
C GLY A 210 0.27 5.81 0.76
N GLN A 211 0.41 6.96 0.13
CA GLN A 211 0.51 7.09 -1.32
C GLN A 211 1.68 6.30 -1.91
N ARG A 212 2.88 6.44 -1.34
CA ARG A 212 4.06 5.67 -1.77
C ARG A 212 3.85 4.17 -1.61
N LEU A 213 3.22 3.73 -0.51
CA LEU A 213 2.92 2.31 -0.27
C LEU A 213 1.89 1.76 -1.29
N LYS A 214 0.88 2.56 -1.65
CA LYS A 214 -0.10 2.22 -2.70
C LYS A 214 0.57 2.04 -4.06
N LEU A 215 1.44 2.97 -4.44
CA LEU A 215 2.19 2.88 -5.69
C LEU A 215 3.15 1.69 -5.70
N ALA A 216 3.82 1.41 -4.58
CA ALA A 216 4.69 0.25 -4.43
C ALA A 216 3.93 -1.07 -4.64
N LYS A 217 2.69 -1.16 -4.12
CA LYS A 217 1.83 -2.32 -4.31
C LYS A 217 1.52 -2.55 -5.79
N GLU A 218 1.16 -1.50 -6.52
CA GLU A 218 0.88 -1.60 -7.95
C GLU A 218 2.13 -1.98 -8.76
N LEU A 219 3.30 -1.41 -8.43
CA LEU A 219 4.58 -1.79 -9.02
C LEU A 219 4.94 -3.27 -8.81
N SER A 220 4.58 -3.81 -7.64
CA SER A 220 4.89 -5.19 -7.30
C SER A 220 3.96 -6.22 -7.93
N ALA A 221 2.79 -5.78 -8.40
CA ALA A 221 1.82 -6.64 -9.05
C ALA A 221 2.22 -6.91 -10.51
N PRO A 222 1.82 -8.06 -11.08
CA PRO A 222 1.98 -8.29 -12.51
C PRO A 222 1.30 -7.18 -13.32
N ALA A 223 1.94 -6.71 -14.38
CA ALA A 223 1.39 -5.66 -15.23
C ALA A 223 0.01 -6.06 -15.79
N LYS A 224 -1.00 -5.22 -15.55
CA LYS A 224 -2.37 -5.41 -16.04
C LYS A 224 -2.58 -4.61 -17.32
N GLY A 225 -1.94 -5.05 -18.41
CA GLY A 225 -2.03 -4.35 -19.70
C GLY A 225 -1.62 -2.87 -19.59
N HIS A 226 -2.33 -2.00 -20.30
CA HIS A 226 -2.14 -0.55 -20.26
C HIS A 226 -2.93 0.08 -19.10
N THR A 227 -2.23 0.49 -18.05
CA THR A 227 -2.81 1.10 -16.86
C THR A 227 -2.61 2.62 -16.83
N LEU A 228 -3.69 3.38 -16.67
CA LEU A 228 -3.70 4.81 -16.43
C LEU A 228 -3.65 5.12 -14.92
N TYR A 229 -2.62 5.83 -14.46
CA TYR A 229 -2.47 6.22 -13.06
C TYR A 229 -2.80 7.70 -12.85
N LEU A 230 -3.84 8.01 -12.08
CA LEU A 230 -4.20 9.38 -11.71
C LEU A 230 -3.67 9.68 -10.32
N LEU A 231 -2.86 10.73 -10.14
CA LEU A 231 -2.24 11.07 -8.86
C LEU A 231 -2.62 12.46 -8.41
N ASP A 232 -3.27 12.56 -7.25
CA ASP A 232 -3.64 13.86 -6.70
C ASP A 232 -2.53 14.39 -5.80
N GLU A 233 -1.96 15.54 -6.19
CA GLU A 233 -0.88 16.26 -5.52
C GLU A 233 0.14 15.36 -4.78
N PRO A 234 0.86 14.48 -5.50
CA PRO A 234 1.59 13.39 -4.88
C PRO A 234 2.82 13.83 -4.08
N SER A 235 3.30 15.05 -4.33
CA SER A 235 4.41 15.68 -3.60
C SER A 235 3.96 16.54 -2.41
N SER A 236 2.65 16.71 -2.19
CA SER A 236 2.14 17.60 -1.15
C SER A 236 2.48 17.06 0.23
N GLY A 237 3.11 17.90 1.07
CA GLY A 237 3.54 17.54 2.42
C GLY A 237 4.77 16.64 2.49
N LEU A 238 5.44 16.34 1.35
CA LEU A 238 6.69 15.57 1.36
C LEU A 238 7.90 16.47 1.63
N HIS A 239 8.85 15.94 2.40
CA HIS A 239 10.18 16.54 2.52
C HIS A 239 10.88 16.51 1.14
N PRO A 240 11.73 17.49 0.78
CA PRO A 240 12.39 17.53 -0.54
C PRO A 240 13.09 16.24 -0.97
N ILE A 241 13.77 15.56 -0.03
CA ILE A 241 14.42 14.26 -0.27
C ILE A 241 13.40 13.17 -0.67
N ASP A 242 12.20 13.20 -0.12
CA ASP A 242 11.15 12.24 -0.46
C ASP A 242 10.49 12.56 -1.81
N VAL A 243 10.52 13.81 -2.25
CA VAL A 243 10.06 14.21 -3.60
C VAL A 243 10.94 13.58 -4.68
N GLU A 244 12.26 13.54 -4.48
CA GLU A 244 13.19 12.87 -5.40
C GLU A 244 12.90 11.36 -5.49
N LYS A 245 12.67 10.71 -4.34
CA LYS A 245 12.33 9.28 -4.28
C LYS A 245 10.99 8.99 -4.95
N LEU A 246 10.01 9.85 -4.74
CA LEU A 246 8.73 9.77 -5.43
C LEU A 246 8.93 9.87 -6.94
N HIS A 247 9.69 10.87 -7.42
CA HIS A 247 9.96 11.04 -8.85
C HIS A 247 10.64 9.80 -9.45
N LEU A 248 11.63 9.22 -8.76
CA LEU A 248 12.26 7.96 -9.18
C LEU A 248 11.26 6.81 -9.29
N LEU A 249 10.33 6.70 -8.34
CA LEU A 249 9.24 5.71 -8.39
C LEU A 249 8.31 5.96 -9.58
N LEU A 250 7.94 7.22 -9.87
CA LEU A 250 7.05 7.53 -10.99
C LEU A 250 7.72 7.14 -12.31
N SER A 251 9.02 7.46 -12.46
CA SER A 251 9.81 7.08 -13.62
C SER A 251 9.87 5.56 -13.79
N ARG A 252 10.11 4.81 -12.71
CA ARG A 252 10.08 3.34 -12.74
C ARG A 252 8.71 2.78 -13.12
N LEU A 253 7.62 3.40 -12.70
CA LEU A 253 6.28 3.01 -13.11
C LEU A 253 6.03 3.30 -14.60
N VAL A 254 6.53 4.41 -15.13
CA VAL A 254 6.46 4.71 -16.58
C VAL A 254 7.26 3.69 -17.38
N ASP A 255 8.44 3.30 -16.90
CA ASP A 255 9.31 2.32 -17.57
C ASP A 255 8.72 0.90 -17.50
N ALA A 256 8.16 0.50 -16.35
CA ALA A 256 7.60 -0.83 -16.13
C ALA A 256 6.21 -1.00 -16.74
N ALA A 257 5.38 0.04 -16.69
CA ALA A 257 4.07 0.06 -17.31
C ALA A 257 4.18 0.77 -18.66
N ILE A 258 4.26 -0.03 -19.74
CA ILE A 258 3.99 0.47 -21.08
C ILE A 258 2.63 1.19 -21.02
N ARG A 259 2.67 2.53 -21.05
CA ARG A 259 1.53 3.45 -21.20
C ARG A 259 0.74 3.80 -19.94
N SER A 260 1.40 4.45 -18.98
CA SER A 260 0.73 5.25 -17.94
C SER A 260 0.62 6.72 -18.37
N LEU A 261 -0.60 7.25 -18.36
CA LEU A 261 -0.84 8.69 -18.28
C LEU A 261 -0.80 9.03 -16.78
N TRP A 262 -0.12 10.11 -16.47
CA TRP A 262 -0.01 10.67 -15.13
C TRP A 262 -0.65 12.04 -15.18
N LEU A 263 -1.39 12.42 -14.16
CA LEU A 263 -1.95 13.75 -14.09
C LEU A 263 -1.70 14.26 -12.69
N SER A 264 -0.48 14.75 -12.46
CA SER A 264 -0.15 15.43 -11.22
C SER A 264 -0.75 16.82 -11.25
N ILE A 265 -1.60 17.13 -10.29
CA ILE A 265 -2.01 18.50 -10.02
C ILE A 265 -0.84 19.20 -9.32
N ILE A 266 -0.35 20.31 -9.89
CA ILE A 266 0.63 21.17 -9.24
C ILE A 266 -0.05 22.51 -8.96
N GLN A 267 -0.18 22.86 -7.69
CA GLN A 267 -0.51 24.22 -7.26
C GLN A 267 0.78 25.04 -7.29
N SER A 268 0.78 26.09 -8.10
CA SER A 268 1.76 27.19 -8.04
C SER A 268 1.20 28.32 -7.20
#